data_AF-A0A1G9R5P3-F1
#
_entry.id   AF-A0A1G9R5P3-F1
#
_cell.length_a   1.000
_cell.length_b   1.000
_cell.length_c   1.000
_cell.angle_alpha   90.00
_cell.angle_beta   90.00
_cell.angle_gamma   90.00
#
_symmetry.space_group_name_H-M   'P 1'
#
loop_
_entity.id
_entity.type
_entity.pdbx_description
1 polymer ?
#
loop_
_entity_poly.entity_id
_entity_poly.type
_entity_poly.pdbx_seq_one_letter_code
_entity_poly.pdbx_strand_id
1 'polypeptide(L)' 'MINQRTEEENYQLAKEEVIRLQIASAAFVQRRLRIGYTSAARIIDRLEEEGIVGPYFGNKPREVLVKA' A
#
# COMPACT_ATOMS: atom_id res chain seq x y z
N MET A 1 11.34 23.54 6.06
CA MET A 1 11.06 22.27 6.77
C MET A 1 10.24 21.40 5.85
N ILE A 2 10.79 20.28 5.35
CA ILE A 2 9.96 19.28 4.66
C ILE A 2 9.20 18.58 5.78
N ASN A 3 7.90 18.82 5.87
CA ASN A 3 7.04 18.13 6.83
C ASN A 3 7.01 16.65 6.41
N GLN A 4 7.71 15.78 7.13
CA GLN A 4 7.73 14.35 6.85
C GLN A 4 6.45 13.74 7.43
N ARG A 5 5.65 13.09 6.57
CA ARG A 5 4.48 12.33 7.02
C ARG A 5 4.92 11.19 7.93
N THR A 6 4.16 10.96 8.99
CA THR A 6 4.33 9.81 9.89
C THR A 6 4.05 8.48 9.16
N GLU A 7 4.44 7.37 9.77
CA GLU A 7 4.17 6.03 9.21
C GLU A 7 2.67 5.75 9.10
N GLU A 8 1.89 6.14 10.09
CA GLU A 8 0.43 5.96 10.09
C GLU A 8 -0.26 6.85 9.04
N GLU A 9 0.18 8.09 8.85
CA GLU A 9 -0.33 8.95 7.77
C GLU A 9 -0.05 8.37 6.39
N ASN A 10 1.15 7.81 6.18
CA ASN A 10 1.48 7.15 4.92
C ASN A 10 0.67 5.86 4.72
N TYR A 11 0.38 5.13 5.81
CA TYR A 11 -0.47 3.94 5.78
C TYR A 11 -1.89 4.28 5.34
N GLN A 12 -2.56 5.25 5.97
CA GLN A 12 -3.93 5.63 5.63
C GLN A 12 -4.04 6.12 4.18
N LEU A 13 -3.10 6.98 3.75
CA LEU A 13 -3.05 7.44 2.37
C LEU A 13 -2.83 6.28 1.39
N ALA A 14 -1.96 5.32 1.71
CA ALA A 14 -1.74 4.16 0.86
C ALA A 14 -3.00 3.27 0.77
N LYS A 15 -3.68 3.02 1.88
CA LYS A 15 -4.93 2.27 1.94
C LYS A 15 -5.98 2.88 1.01
N GLU A 16 -6.22 4.18 1.12
CA GLU A 16 -7.16 4.90 0.25
C GLU A 16 -6.79 4.78 -1.23
N GLU A 17 -5.52 4.95 -1.57
CA GLU A 17 -5.03 4.89 -2.95
C GLU A 17 -5.13 3.48 -3.55
N VAL A 18 -4.78 2.46 -2.76
CA VAL A 18 -4.88 1.04 -3.15
C VAL A 18 -6.33 0.67 -3.41
N ILE A 19 -7.25 1.04 -2.52
CA ILE A 19 -8.69 0.76 -2.68
C ILE A 19 -9.25 1.52 -3.88
N ARG A 20 -8.93 2.81 -4.03
CA ARG A 20 -9.47 3.63 -5.11
C ARG A 20 -9.00 3.19 -6.49
N LEU A 21 -7.71 2.85 -6.63
CA LEU A 21 -7.12 2.49 -7.93
C LEU A 21 -7.11 0.98 -8.19
N GLN A 22 -7.43 0.15 -7.18
CA GLN A 22 -7.41 -1.31 -7.26
C GLN A 22 -6.02 -1.86 -7.65
N ILE A 23 -4.95 -1.21 -7.17
CA ILE A 23 -3.56 -1.59 -7.42
C ILE A 23 -2.85 -1.81 -6.09
N ALA A 24 -2.54 -3.06 -5.75
CA ALA A 24 -1.79 -3.41 -4.54
C ALA A 24 -0.39 -3.94 -4.87
N SER A 25 0.58 -3.03 -4.97
CA SER A 25 2.00 -3.39 -5.08
C SER A 25 2.88 -2.40 -4.33
N ALA A 26 3.99 -2.89 -3.77
CA ALA A 26 4.95 -2.06 -3.04
C ALA A 26 5.53 -0.95 -3.95
N ALA A 27 5.82 -1.26 -5.22
CA ALA A 27 6.31 -0.28 -6.18
C ALA A 27 5.30 0.83 -6.50
N PHE A 28 3.99 0.52 -6.52
CA PHE A 28 2.93 1.52 -6.66
C PHE A 28 2.91 2.48 -5.46
N VAL A 29 2.85 1.93 -4.25
CA VAL A 29 2.83 2.70 -2.99
C VAL A 29 4.09 3.57 -2.86
N GLN A 30 5.27 3.00 -3.16
CA GLN A 30 6.55 3.71 -3.15
C GLN A 30 6.50 4.98 -4.02
N ARG A 31 6.06 4.86 -5.28
CA ARG A 31 5.99 5.99 -6.22
C ARG A 31 4.90 6.98 -5.84
N ARG A 32 3.75 6.50 -5.37
CA ARG A 32 2.58 7.32 -5.05
C ARG A 32 2.83 8.22 -3.84
N LEU A 33 3.46 7.68 -2.80
CA LEU A 33 3.73 8.38 -1.53
C LEU A 33 5.15 8.92 -1.41
N ARG A 34 6.04 8.61 -2.36
CA ARG A 34 7.47 9.00 -2.34
C ARG A 34 8.19 8.56 -1.07
N ILE A 35 7.95 7.31 -0.66
CA ILE A 35 8.56 6.66 0.51
C ILE A 35 9.57 5.59 0.06
N GLY A 36 10.36 5.05 1.00
CA GLY A 36 11.28 3.94 0.72
C GLY A 36 10.54 2.64 0.39
N TYR A 37 11.17 1.76 -0.40
CA TYR A 37 10.58 0.47 -0.81
C TYR A 37 10.21 -0.41 0.39
N THR A 38 11.07 -0.50 1.41
CA THR A 38 10.82 -1.28 2.62
C THR A 38 9.56 -0.81 3.35
N SER A 39 9.37 0.50 3.51
CA SER A 39 8.15 1.05 4.13
C SER A 39 6.91 0.76 3.28
N ALA A 40 7.02 0.88 1.96
CA ALA A 40 5.93 0.54 1.06
C ALA A 40 5.56 -0.96 1.09
N ALA A 41 6.54 -1.85 1.22
CA ALA A 41 6.32 -3.28 1.38
C ALA A 41 5.58 -3.60 2.69
N ARG A 42 6.03 -3.03 3.83
CA ARG A 42 5.34 -3.19 5.12
C ARG A 42 3.88 -2.71 5.09
N ILE A 43 3.62 -1.60 4.40
CA ILE A 43 2.25 -1.11 4.21
C ILE A 43 1.40 -2.15 3.47
N ILE A 44 1.92 -2.73 2.38
CA ILE A 44 1.20 -3.76 1.61
C ILE A 44 0.99 -5.03 2.43
N ASP A 45 1.98 -5.45 3.22
CA ASP A 45 1.86 -6.60 4.12
C ASP A 45 0.80 -6.35 5.20
N ARG A 46 0.77 -5.15 5.81
CA ARG A 46 -0.30 -4.75 6.74
C ARG A 46 -1.68 -4.74 6.09
N LEU A 47 -1.80 -4.29 4.84
CA LEU A 47 -3.07 -4.34 4.11
C LEU A 47 -3.52 -5.78 3.82
N GLU A 48 -2.60 -6.73 3.68
CA GLU A 48 -2.92 -8.17 3.59
C GLU A 48 -3.39 -8.71 4.94
N GLU A 49 -2.70 -8.39 6.04
CA GLU A 49 -3.09 -8.78 7.40
C GLU A 49 -4.49 -8.25 7.76
N GLU A 50 -4.85 -7.04 7.31
CA GLU A 50 -6.18 -6.45 7.50
C GLU A 50 -7.24 -6.97 6.50
N GLY A 51 -6.90 -7.87 5.58
CA GLY A 51 -7.83 -8.44 4.60
C GLY A 51 -8.30 -7.46 3.52
N ILE A 52 -7.56 -6.37 3.30
CA ILE A 52 -7.83 -5.37 2.26
C ILE A 52 -7.22 -5.82 0.93
N VAL A 53 -6.09 -6.50 1.01
CA VAL A 53 -5.32 -7.00 -0.12
C VAL A 53 -5.17 -8.51 0.02
N GLY A 54 -5.29 -9.24 -1.09
CA GLY A 54 -5.12 -10.68 -1.15
C GLY A 54 -3.64 -11.11 -1.02
N PRO A 55 -3.39 -12.41 -0.87
CA PRO A 55 -2.05 -12.92 -0.64
C PRO A 55 -1.13 -12.69 -1.84
N TYR A 56 0.17 -12.72 -1.58
CA TYR A 56 1.17 -12.61 -2.62
C TYR A 56 1.27 -13.89 -3.46
N PHE A 57 1.05 -13.77 -4.78
CA PHE A 57 1.12 -14.89 -5.73
C PHE A 57 2.40 -14.91 -6.59
N GLY A 58 3.51 -14.31 -6.13
CA GLY A 58 4.82 -14.45 -6.78
C GLY A 58 5.06 -13.59 -8.03
N ASN A 59 4.14 -13.59 -9.00
CA ASN A 59 4.32 -12.90 -10.28
C ASN A 59 3.15 -11.98 -10.67
N LYS A 60 2.06 -11.97 -9.90
CA LYS A 60 0.91 -11.12 -10.12
C LYS A 60 0.82 -10.03 -9.04
N PRO A 61 0.35 -8.82 -9.38
CA PRO A 61 -0.08 -7.84 -8.38
C PRO A 61 -1.07 -8.49 -7.42
N ARG A 62 -1.02 -8.11 -6.14
CA ARG A 62 -1.99 -8.62 -5.17
C ARG A 62 -3.37 -8.10 -5.53
N GLU A 63 -4.38 -8.94 -5.35
CA GLU A 63 -5.78 -8.55 -5.58
C GLU A 63 -6.24 -7.60 -4.47
N VAL A 64 -7.06 -6.59 -4.80
CA VAL A 64 -7.70 -5.76 -3.77
C VAL A 64 -9.06 -6.36 -3.46
N LEU A 65 -9.28 -6.75 -2.21
CA LEU A 65 -10.44 -7.53 -1.77
C LEU A 65 -11.66 -6.66 -1.44
N VAL A 66 -11.44 -5.36 -1.24
CA VAL A 66 -12.48 -4.40 -0.86
C VAL A 66 -12.75 -3.39 -1.98
N LYS A 67 -13.98 -2.90 -2.02
CA LYS A 67 -14.41 -1.85 -2.96
C LYS A 67 -14.54 -0.51 -2.23
N ALA A 68 -14.30 0.58 -2.96
CA ALA A 68 -14.50 1.95 -2.49
C ALA A 68 -15.97 2.25 -2.20
#